data_AF-B5TUP6-F1
#
_entry.id   AF-B5TUP6-F1
#
_cell.length_a   1.000
_cell.length_b   1.000
_cell.length_c   1.000
_cell.angle_alpha   90.00
_cell.angle_beta   90.00
_cell.angle_gamma   90.00
#
_symmetry.space_group_name_H-M   'P 1'
#
loop_
_entity.id
_entity.type
_entity.pdbx_description
1 polymer ?
#
loop_
_entity_poly.entity_id
_entity_poly.type
_entity_poly.pdbx_seq_one_letter_code
_entity_poly.pdbx_strand_id
1 'polypeptide(L)'
;IFKLFDAIMNFKKDETQKLLETLKIKLSPEDREKEGKPLLKVVMRTWLPAGDTLFHMITIHLPSPVTAQKYRAEMLYEGPSDDACCSGIKNCDAEAPLMMYVSKMVPTTDKG
;
A
#
# COMPACT_ATOMS: atom_id res chain seq x y z
N ILE A 1 19.37 -0.57 10.93
CA ILE A 1 18.30 0.31 11.46
C ILE A 1 18.69 0.88 12.82
N PHE A 2 18.86 0.06 13.89
CA PHE A 2 19.18 0.57 15.24
C PHE A 2 20.38 1.53 15.30
N LYS A 3 21.51 1.19 14.66
CA LYS A 3 22.70 2.06 14.59
C LYS A 3 22.42 3.44 13.98
N LEU A 4 21.55 3.50 12.98
CA LEU A 4 21.17 4.75 12.31
C LEU A 4 20.29 5.62 13.22
N PHE A 5 19.38 5.00 13.96
CA PHE A 5 18.59 5.67 14.98
C PHE A 5 19.47 6.23 16.10
N ASP A 6 20.38 5.41 16.63
CA ASP A 6 21.30 5.80 17.69
C ASP A 6 22.21 6.96 17.26
N ALA A 7 22.83 6.88 16.07
CA ALA A 7 23.72 7.92 15.56
C ALA A 7 23.01 9.27 15.35
N ILE A 8 21.80 9.27 14.78
CA ILE A 8 21.04 10.50 14.52
C ILE A 8 20.47 11.10 15.81
N MET A 9 19.92 10.28 16.71
CA MET A 9 19.28 10.78 17.94
C MET A 9 20.29 11.22 19.00
N ASN A 10 21.51 10.68 18.99
CA ASN A 10 22.60 11.08 19.87
C ASN A 10 23.59 12.07 19.20
N PHE A 11 23.22 12.68 18.07
CA PHE A 11 23.98 13.73 17.40
C PHE A 11 25.43 13.34 17.04
N LYS A 12 25.67 12.06 16.75
CA LYS A 12 26.99 11.55 16.32
C LYS A 12 27.20 11.85 14.83
N LYS A 13 27.60 13.09 14.52
CA LYS A 13 27.67 13.61 13.13
C LYS A 13 28.60 12.81 12.22
N ASP A 14 29.81 12.46 12.71
CA ASP A 14 30.78 11.68 11.92
C ASP A 14 30.28 10.26 11.62
N GLU A 15 29.62 9.62 12.59
CA GLU A 15 29.04 8.29 12.43
C GLU A 15 27.83 8.32 11.49
N THR A 16 26.99 9.36 11.61
CA THR A 16 25.83 9.58 10.74
C THR A 16 26.28 9.75 9.28
N GLN A 17 27.30 10.58 9.02
CA GLN A 17 27.81 10.81 7.67
C GLN A 17 28.35 9.51 7.03
N LYS A 18 29.15 8.73 7.77
CA LYS A 18 29.64 7.41 7.32
C LYS A 18 28.50 6.45 7.00
N LEU A 19 27.45 6.43 7.83
CA LEU A 19 26.28 5.58 7.61
C LEU A 19 25.48 6.00 6.37
N LEU A 20 25.27 7.31 6.15
CA LEU A 20 24.59 7.82 4.95
C LEU A 20 25.35 7.45 3.68
N GLU A 21 26.68 7.56 3.68
CA GLU A 21 27.53 7.16 2.55
C GLU A 21 27.48 5.65 2.30
N THR A 22 27.63 4.85 3.36
CA THR A 22 27.58 3.38 3.26
C THR A 22 26.24 2.87 2.73
N LEU A 23 25.14 3.47 3.20
CA LEU A 23 23.78 3.14 2.77
C LEU A 23 23.38 3.84 1.47
N LYS A 24 24.28 4.64 0.88
CA LYS A 24 24.07 5.41 -0.37
C LYS A 24 22.83 6.31 -0.34
N ILE A 25 22.53 6.87 0.83
CA ILE A 25 21.38 7.75 1.04
C ILE A 25 21.78 9.16 0.62
N LYS A 26 21.12 9.69 -0.41
CA LYS A 26 21.31 11.06 -0.88
C LYS A 26 20.27 11.97 -0.22
N LEU A 27 20.74 13.01 0.47
CA LEU A 27 19.93 14.04 1.08
C LEU A 27 20.17 15.38 0.36
N SER A 28 19.12 16.20 0.26
CA SER A 28 19.24 17.60 -0.19
C SER A 28 20.06 18.42 0.81
N PRO A 29 20.63 19.58 0.41
CA PRO A 29 21.35 20.46 1.33
C PRO A 29 20.51 20.86 2.55
N GLU A 30 19.24 21.23 2.33
CA GLU A 30 18.29 21.61 3.39
C GLU A 30 17.99 20.44 4.35
N ASP A 31 17.94 19.20 3.83
CA ASP A 31 17.72 18.02 4.67
C ASP A 31 18.95 17.65 5.51
N ARG A 32 20.16 18.02 5.06
CA ARG A 32 21.41 17.78 5.81
C ARG A 32 21.56 18.69 7.03
N GLU A 33 20.91 19.85 7.01
CA GLU A 33 20.89 20.78 8.14
C GLU A 33 19.89 20.37 9.23
N LYS A 34 18.98 19.45 8.92
CA LYS A 34 18.04 18.90 9.91
C LYS A 34 18.80 18.03 10.89
N GLU A 35 18.32 17.99 12.13
CA GLU A 35 18.87 17.14 13.19
C GLU A 35 17.77 16.36 13.91
N GLY A 36 18.15 15.35 14.69
CA GLY A 36 17.24 14.55 15.50
C GLY A 36 16.09 13.91 14.71
N LYS A 37 14.86 14.01 15.24
CA LYS A 37 13.67 13.38 14.64
C LYS A 37 13.37 13.83 13.19
N PRO A 38 13.44 15.12 12.85
CA PRO A 38 13.31 15.58 11.46
C PRO A 38 14.28 14.90 10.48
N LEU A 39 15.57 14.82 10.83
CA LEU A 39 16.59 14.15 9.99
C LEU A 39 16.27 12.66 9.85
N LEU A 40 16.00 11.99 10.97
CA LEU A 40 15.67 10.57 10.99
C LEU A 40 14.47 10.25 10.09
N LYS A 41 13.42 11.09 10.11
CA LYS A 41 12.24 10.92 9.26
C LYS A 41 12.60 10.98 7.77
N VAL A 42 13.43 11.93 7.36
CA VAL A 42 13.84 12.07 5.96
C VAL A 42 14.73 10.90 5.54
N VAL A 43 15.70 10.55 6.37
CA VAL A 43 16.62 9.43 6.12
C VAL A 43 15.86 8.11 5.97
N MET A 44 14.94 7.80 6.89
CA MET A 44 14.16 6.56 6.83
C MET A 44 13.22 6.51 5.64
N ARG A 45 12.57 7.63 5.29
CA ARG A 45 11.70 7.69 4.09
C ARG A 45 12.48 7.46 2.80
N THR A 46 13.71 7.98 2.74
CA THR A 46 14.58 7.83 1.56
C THR A 46 15.17 6.44 1.47
N TRP A 47 15.53 5.85 2.61
CA TRP A 47 16.17 4.54 2.65
C TRP A 47 15.20 3.37 2.49
N LEU A 48 14.02 3.48 3.10
CA LEU A 48 12.99 2.43 3.11
C LEU A 48 11.62 3.03 2.74
N PRO A 49 11.35 3.27 1.45
CA PRO A 49 10.04 3.72 0.99
C PRO A 49 8.97 2.65 1.27
N ALA A 50 8.08 2.95 2.22
CA ALA A 50 7.00 2.03 2.60
C ALA A 50 6.01 1.80 1.44
N GLY A 51 5.76 2.82 0.61
CA GLY A 51 4.83 2.75 -0.52
C GLY A 51 5.17 1.62 -1.50
N ASP A 52 6.42 1.57 -1.96
CA ASP A 52 6.88 0.56 -2.92
C ASP A 52 6.81 -0.85 -2.33
N THR A 53 7.20 -0.99 -1.06
CA THR A 53 7.17 -2.28 -0.36
C THR A 53 5.73 -2.79 -0.20
N LEU A 54 4.81 -1.92 0.22
CA LEU A 54 3.38 -2.26 0.35
C LEU A 54 2.74 -2.55 -1.01
N PHE A 55 3.13 -1.81 -2.05
CA PHE A 55 2.64 -2.04 -3.40
C PHE A 55 3.07 -3.40 -3.94
N HIS A 56 4.34 -3.77 -3.79
CA HIS A 56 4.79 -5.13 -4.14
C HIS A 56 4.07 -6.20 -3.33
N MET A 57 3.87 -6.00 -2.02
CA MET A 57 3.11 -6.95 -1.20
C MET A 57 1.67 -7.13 -1.73
N ILE A 58 0.98 -6.03 -2.04
CA ILE A 58 -0.38 -6.06 -2.60
C ILE A 58 -0.40 -6.82 -3.93
N THR A 59 0.48 -6.48 -4.85
CA THR A 59 0.47 -7.07 -6.21
C THR A 59 0.88 -8.54 -6.23
N ILE A 60 1.72 -8.99 -5.29
CA ILE A 60 2.17 -10.38 -5.20
C ILE A 60 1.17 -11.26 -4.44
N HIS A 61 0.59 -10.75 -3.35
CA HIS A 61 -0.19 -11.58 -2.42
C HIS A 61 -1.69 -11.41 -2.50
N LEU A 62 -2.20 -10.25 -2.96
CA LEU A 62 -3.64 -10.08 -3.13
C LEU A 62 -4.07 -10.62 -4.51
N PRO A 63 -5.05 -11.53 -4.56
CA PRO A 63 -5.52 -12.07 -5.83
C PRO A 63 -6.29 -11.01 -6.63
N SER A 64 -6.22 -11.12 -7.96
CA SER A 64 -7.06 -10.32 -8.86
C SER A 64 -8.55 -10.67 -8.71
N PRO A 65 -9.49 -9.78 -9.10
CA PRO A 65 -10.92 -10.08 -9.10
C PRO A 65 -11.26 -11.36 -9.89
N VAL A 66 -10.62 -11.58 -11.03
CA VAL A 66 -10.78 -12.80 -11.86
C VAL A 66 -10.42 -14.08 -11.09
N THR A 67 -9.43 -14.01 -10.20
CA THR A 67 -9.04 -15.15 -9.35
C THR A 67 -9.96 -15.25 -8.14
N ALA A 68 -10.24 -14.12 -7.50
CA ALA A 68 -10.99 -14.05 -6.26
C ALA A 68 -12.47 -14.42 -6.43
N GLN A 69 -13.11 -13.96 -7.51
CA GLN A 69 -14.54 -14.20 -7.71
C GLN A 69 -14.86 -15.70 -7.91
N LYS A 70 -13.92 -16.52 -8.41
CA LYS A 70 -14.11 -17.97 -8.57
C LYS A 70 -14.52 -18.69 -7.29
N TYR A 71 -13.91 -18.32 -6.16
CA TYR A 71 -14.21 -18.92 -4.85
C TYR A 71 -15.12 -18.05 -4.00
N ARG A 72 -15.38 -16.80 -4.40
CA ARG A 72 -16.27 -15.87 -3.67
C ARG A 72 -17.69 -15.82 -4.22
N ALA A 73 -17.93 -16.23 -5.47
CA ALA A 73 -19.24 -16.16 -6.11
C ALA A 73 -20.34 -16.82 -5.26
N GLU A 74 -20.07 -18.03 -4.75
CA GLU A 74 -21.01 -18.80 -3.92
C GLU A 74 -21.32 -18.14 -2.56
N MET A 75 -20.45 -17.27 -2.07
CA MET A 75 -20.67 -16.50 -0.83
C MET A 75 -21.36 -15.15 -1.10
N LEU A 76 -21.16 -14.59 -2.29
CA LEU A 76 -21.69 -13.29 -2.68
C LEU A 76 -23.08 -13.37 -3.31
N TYR A 77 -23.43 -14.51 -3.89
CA TYR A 77 -24.68 -14.73 -4.61
C TYR A 77 -25.58 -15.70 -3.85
N GLU A 78 -26.78 -15.25 -3.49
CA GLU A 78 -27.76 -16.05 -2.73
C GLU A 78 -28.69 -16.88 -3.63
N GLY A 79 -28.64 -16.68 -4.94
CA GLY A 79 -29.43 -17.43 -5.91
C GLY A 79 -28.81 -18.78 -6.29
N PRO A 80 -29.42 -19.51 -7.25
CA PRO A 80 -28.92 -20.80 -7.71
C PRO A 80 -27.51 -20.72 -8.32
N SER A 81 -26.68 -21.73 -8.07
CA SER A 81 -25.29 -21.77 -8.58
C SER A 81 -25.20 -21.91 -10.10
N ASP A 82 -26.24 -22.44 -10.73
CA ASP A 82 -26.39 -22.63 -12.17
C ASP A 82 -26.97 -21.40 -12.89
N ASP A 83 -27.29 -20.34 -12.16
CA ASP A 83 -27.77 -19.09 -12.75
C ASP A 83 -26.67 -18.38 -13.56
N ALA A 84 -27.10 -17.68 -14.61
CA ALA A 84 -26.24 -16.89 -15.48
C ALA A 84 -25.53 -15.77 -14.70
N CYS A 85 -26.19 -15.17 -13.70
CA CYS A 85 -25.57 -14.16 -12.84
C CYS A 85 -24.47 -14.75 -11.94
N CYS A 86 -24.71 -15.92 -11.35
CA CYS A 86 -23.70 -16.61 -10.53
C CYS A 86 -22.48 -16.99 -11.36
N SER A 87 -22.71 -17.51 -12.56
CA SER A 87 -21.66 -17.86 -13.53
C SER A 87 -20.87 -16.64 -14.00
N GLY A 88 -21.55 -15.52 -14.26
CA GLY A 88 -20.94 -14.24 -14.61
C GLY A 88 -20.01 -13.71 -13.52
N ILE A 89 -20.47 -13.73 -12.25
CA ILE A 89 -19.63 -13.39 -11.09
C ILE A 89 -18.46 -14.36 -11.01
N LYS A 90 -18.68 -15.68 -11.06
CA LYS A 90 -17.60 -16.67 -10.91
C LYS A 90 -16.47 -16.49 -11.94
N ASN A 91 -16.82 -16.10 -13.16
CA ASN A 91 -15.88 -15.91 -14.26
C ASN A 91 -15.33 -14.49 -14.39
N CYS A 92 -15.85 -13.52 -13.62
CA CYS A 92 -15.54 -12.10 -13.76
C CYS A 92 -15.74 -11.61 -15.22
N ASP A 93 -16.88 -12.00 -15.80
CA ASP A 93 -17.21 -11.76 -17.21
C ASP A 93 -17.87 -10.38 -17.40
N ALA A 94 -17.34 -9.59 -18.32
CA ALA A 94 -17.84 -8.25 -18.65
C ALA A 94 -19.09 -8.27 -19.54
N GLU A 95 -19.34 -9.37 -20.26
CA GLU A 95 -20.50 -9.52 -21.16
C GLU A 95 -21.68 -10.22 -20.47
N ALA A 96 -21.50 -10.67 -19.22
CA ALA A 96 -22.55 -11.28 -18.40
C ALA A 96 -23.58 -10.23 -17.89
N PRO A 97 -24.73 -10.67 -17.35
CA PRO A 97 -25.70 -9.76 -16.75
C PRO A 97 -25.09 -8.83 -15.69
N LEU A 98 -25.57 -7.58 -15.64
CA LEU A 98 -25.07 -6.56 -14.71
C LEU A 98 -25.31 -6.97 -13.25
N MET A 99 -24.22 -7.10 -12.48
CA MET A 99 -24.25 -7.37 -11.04
C MET A 99 -23.54 -6.26 -10.26
N MET A 100 -24.22 -5.70 -9.26
CA MET A 100 -23.68 -4.63 -8.41
C MET A 100 -24.07 -4.83 -6.95
N TYR A 101 -23.12 -4.57 -6.05
CA TYR A 101 -23.35 -4.58 -4.60
C TYR A 101 -23.15 -3.17 -4.03
N VAL A 102 -24.21 -2.59 -3.47
CA VAL A 102 -24.14 -1.28 -2.80
C VAL A 102 -23.63 -1.48 -1.38
N SER A 103 -22.36 -1.17 -1.13
CA SER A 103 -21.74 -1.37 0.19
C SER A 103 -22.05 -0.27 1.19
N LYS A 104 -22.16 0.99 0.73
CA LYS A 104 -22.33 2.17 1.59
C LYS A 104 -22.81 3.37 0.77
N MET A 105 -23.72 4.16 1.34
CA MET A 105 -24.05 5.48 0.83
C MET A 105 -23.02 6.50 1.30
N VAL A 106 -22.36 7.19 0.35
CA VAL A 106 -21.37 8.22 0.66
C VAL A 106 -22.06 9.58 0.70
N PRO A 107 -21.96 10.33 1.81
CA PRO A 107 -22.59 11.64 1.90
C PRO A 107 -21.94 12.64 0.94
N THR A 108 -22.76 13.36 0.20
CA THR A 108 -22.35 14.48 -0.65
C THR A 108 -22.66 15.81 0.03
N THR A 109 -21.98 16.88 -0.40
CA THR A 109 -22.21 18.25 0.11
C THR A 109 -23.59 18.79 -0.29
N ASP A 110 -24.09 18.35 -1.45
CA ASP A 110 -25.44 18.67 -1.89
C ASP A 110 -26.44 17.88 -1.05
N LYS A 111 -27.16 18.64 -0.21
CA LYS A 111 -28.36 18.19 0.48
C LYS A 111 -29.50 18.33 -0.53
N GLY A 112 -29.81 17.25 -1.25
CA GLY A 112 -31.16 17.10 -1.81
C GLY A 112 -32.20 17.12 -0.70
#